data_AF-A0A498DBA3-F1
#
_entry.id   AF-A0A498DBA3-F1
#
_cell.length_a   1.000
_cell.length_b   1.000
_cell.length_c   1.000
_cell.angle_alpha   90.00
_cell.angle_beta   90.00
_cell.angle_gamma   90.00
#
_symmetry.space_group_name_H-M   'P 1'
#
loop_
_entity.id
_entity.type
_entity.pdbx_description
1 polymer ?
#
loop_
_entity_poly.entity_id
_entity_poly.type
_entity_poly.pdbx_seq_one_letter_code
_entity_poly.pdbx_strand_id
1 'polypeptide(L)'
;MKIRVLIMLALLVGIGTVLHAAIPGLSIMGVKPDLLLSMMFLGIFLFPKAKYVLLLSLTSGIVAALTTTAAGGQIANVIDKPIAAFIVLALFLLIKDRINTAITAPILTFIGTVISGSVFIGIVSMIAGLPEGGFIALILTAVVPAAAINTVIMVVVYPIVQAIMKRSNLATAL
;
A
#
# COMPACT_ATOMS: atom_id res chain seq x y z
N MET A 1 -2.68 -3.36 -22.33
CA MET A 1 -2.32 -2.43 -21.24
C MET A 1 -1.68 -1.21 -21.89
N LYS A 2 -1.94 0.02 -21.42
CA LYS A 2 -1.38 1.24 -22.01
C LYS A 2 0.00 1.50 -21.41
N ILE A 3 1.03 1.70 -22.25
CA ILE A 3 2.42 1.91 -21.81
C ILE A 3 2.55 3.11 -20.85
N ARG A 4 1.86 4.21 -21.14
CA ARG A 4 1.86 5.40 -20.27
C ARG A 4 1.40 5.10 -18.84
N VAL A 5 0.41 4.23 -18.68
CA VAL A 5 -0.08 3.81 -17.35
C VAL A 5 0.98 2.95 -16.65
N LEU A 6 1.61 2.02 -17.38
CA LEU A 6 2.70 1.21 -16.83
C LEU A 6 3.87 2.06 -16.33
N ILE A 7 4.25 3.10 -17.07
CA ILE A 7 5.30 4.05 -16.66
C ILE A 7 4.90 4.76 -15.37
N MET A 8 3.66 5.24 -15.27
CA MET A 8 3.17 5.89 -14.04
C MET A 8 3.18 4.94 -12.83
N LEU A 9 2.71 3.70 -13.02
CA LEU A 9 2.75 2.69 -11.97
C LEU A 9 4.19 2.37 -11.54
N ALA A 10 5.12 2.25 -12.48
CA ALA A 10 6.54 2.04 -12.19
C ALA A 10 7.15 3.23 -11.43
N LEU A 11 6.79 4.47 -11.79
CA LEU A 11 7.21 5.67 -11.05
C LEU A 11 6.66 5.65 -9.62
N LEU A 12 5.39 5.30 -9.42
CA LEU A 12 4.80 5.19 -8.08
C LEU A 12 5.49 4.12 -7.23
N VAL A 13 5.79 2.96 -7.81
CA VAL A 13 6.58 1.92 -7.13
C VAL A 13 7.96 2.47 -6.77
N GLY A 14 8.66 3.11 -7.71
CA GLY A 14 9.98 3.69 -7.46
C GLY A 14 9.98 4.74 -6.35
N ILE A 15 9.01 5.67 -6.37
CA ILE A 15 8.81 6.67 -5.31
C ILE A 15 8.56 5.97 -3.97
N GLY A 16 7.67 4.98 -3.95
CA GLY A 16 7.36 4.20 -2.74
C GLY A 16 8.59 3.47 -2.19
N THR A 17 9.43 2.91 -3.05
CA THR A 17 10.69 2.25 -2.66
C THR A 17 11.66 3.24 -2.02
N VAL A 18 11.86 4.41 -2.64
CA VAL A 18 12.76 5.44 -2.10
C VAL A 18 12.25 5.95 -0.76
N LEU A 19 10.94 6.21 -0.64
CA LEU A 19 10.33 6.63 0.62
C LEU A 19 10.47 5.55 1.70
N HIS A 20 10.27 4.28 1.36
CA HIS A 20 10.45 3.15 2.26
C HIS A 20 11.91 3.00 2.72
N ALA A 21 12.88 3.23 1.84
CA ALA A 21 14.30 3.20 2.18
C ALA A 21 14.75 4.41 3.02
N ALA A 22 14.19 5.60 2.74
CA ALA A 22 14.59 6.86 3.36
C ALA A 22 14.12 7.02 4.80
N ILE A 23 13.01 6.38 5.22
CA ILE A 23 12.56 6.44 6.61
C ILE A 23 13.48 5.58 7.50
N PRO A 24 14.29 6.21 8.38
CA PRO A 24 15.07 5.49 9.39
C PRO A 24 14.10 4.84 10.36
N GLY A 25 14.42 3.66 10.85
CA GLY A 25 13.49 2.80 11.57
C GLY A 25 12.82 3.46 12.77
N LEU A 26 11.60 3.96 12.55
CA LEU A 26 10.52 4.00 13.55
C LEU A 26 10.07 2.55 13.86
N SER A 27 11.02 1.66 14.08
CA SER A 27 10.83 0.24 14.24
C SER A 27 10.49 -0.06 15.69
N ILE A 28 9.22 0.07 16.03
CA ILE A 28 8.72 -0.64 17.19
C ILE A 28 8.69 -2.12 16.79
N MET A 29 9.59 -2.92 17.35
CA MET A 29 9.71 -4.37 17.12
C MET A 29 9.98 -4.80 15.67
N GLY A 30 10.72 -4.01 14.89
CA GLY A 30 11.21 -4.42 13.55
C GLY A 30 10.21 -4.28 12.40
N VAL A 31 9.02 -3.75 12.64
CA VAL A 31 8.02 -3.43 11.59
C VAL A 31 8.10 -1.95 11.26
N LYS A 32 8.52 -1.62 10.03
CA LYS A 32 8.57 -0.24 9.52
C LYS A 32 7.23 0.19 8.93
N PRO A 33 6.88 1.49 9.01
CA PRO A 33 5.79 2.04 8.22
C PRO A 33 6.01 1.77 6.72
N ASP A 34 5.12 1.00 6.11
CA ASP A 34 5.22 0.60 4.72
C ASP A 34 4.71 1.72 3.80
N LEU A 35 5.60 2.67 3.48
CA LEU A 35 5.27 3.77 2.55
C LEU A 35 5.13 3.31 1.10
N LEU A 36 5.70 2.16 0.74
CA LEU A 36 5.49 1.54 -0.56
C LEU A 36 4.01 1.16 -0.71
N LEU A 37 3.36 0.71 0.36
CA LEU A 37 1.92 0.42 0.39
C LEU A 37 1.07 1.66 0.08
N SER A 38 1.45 2.84 0.59
CA SER A 38 0.71 4.08 0.31
C SER A 38 0.74 4.45 -1.18
N MET A 39 1.90 4.31 -1.85
CA MET A 39 2.01 4.55 -3.28
C MET A 39 1.34 3.45 -4.12
N MET A 40 1.34 2.22 -3.63
CA MET A 40 0.56 1.12 -4.22
C MET A 40 -0.94 1.47 -4.23
N PHE A 41 -1.52 1.87 -3.10
CA PHE A 41 -2.93 2.26 -3.04
C PHE A 41 -3.23 3.48 -3.90
N LEU A 42 -2.34 4.47 -3.94
CA LEU A 42 -2.48 5.59 -4.87
C LEU A 42 -2.60 5.10 -6.32
N GLY A 43 -1.72 4.18 -6.75
CA GLY A 43 -1.80 3.58 -8.08
C GLY A 43 -3.12 2.84 -8.35
N ILE A 44 -3.66 2.15 -7.34
CA ILE A 44 -4.98 1.50 -7.41
C ILE A 44 -6.09 2.52 -7.63
N PHE A 45 -6.10 3.63 -6.88
CA PHE A 45 -7.13 4.65 -6.98
C PHE A 45 -7.09 5.40 -8.32
N LEU A 46 -5.89 5.63 -8.86
CA LEU A 46 -5.72 6.29 -10.16
C LEU A 46 -6.07 5.37 -11.34
N PHE A 47 -5.76 4.08 -11.22
CA PHE A 47 -5.96 3.10 -12.29
C PHE A 47 -6.64 1.83 -11.77
N PRO A 48 -7.95 1.89 -11.41
CA PRO A 48 -8.67 0.80 -10.76
C PRO A 48 -9.08 -0.31 -11.76
N LYS A 49 -8.09 -0.94 -12.42
CA LYS A 49 -8.29 -2.07 -13.33
C LYS A 49 -7.48 -3.26 -12.82
N ALA A 50 -8.11 -4.43 -12.69
CA ALA A 50 -7.51 -5.62 -12.10
C ALA A 50 -6.12 -5.97 -12.67
N LYS A 51 -5.93 -5.83 -13.99
CA LYS A 51 -4.63 -6.09 -14.65
C LYS A 51 -3.51 -5.16 -14.18
N TYR A 52 -3.83 -3.89 -13.90
CA TYR A 52 -2.86 -2.92 -13.37
C TYR A 52 -2.60 -3.16 -11.89
N VAL A 53 -3.65 -3.43 -11.12
CA VAL A 53 -3.56 -3.70 -9.68
C VAL A 53 -2.73 -4.95 -9.41
N LEU A 54 -2.94 -6.04 -10.17
CA LEU A 54 -2.15 -7.27 -10.05
C LEU A 54 -0.66 -7.00 -10.26
N LEU A 55 -0.32 -6.29 -11.35
CA LEU A 55 1.07 -5.99 -11.67
C LEU A 55 1.71 -5.10 -10.61
N LEU A 56 0.98 -4.06 -10.18
CA LEU A 56 1.42 -3.14 -9.14
C LEU A 56 1.62 -3.85 -7.80
N SER A 57 0.70 -4.73 -7.39
CA SER A 57 0.79 -5.44 -6.13
C SER A 57 1.90 -6.48 -6.12
N LEU A 58 2.14 -7.15 -7.26
CA LEU A 58 3.23 -8.12 -7.37
C LEU A 58 4.59 -7.43 -7.34
N THR A 59 4.76 -6.33 -8.08
CA THR A 59 6.03 -5.58 -8.06
C THR A 59 6.27 -4.95 -6.69
N SER A 60 5.26 -4.34 -6.07
CA SER A 60 5.38 -3.83 -4.69
C SER A 60 5.66 -4.95 -3.69
N GLY A 61 5.02 -6.12 -3.83
CA GLY A 61 5.26 -7.29 -2.98
C GLY A 61 6.70 -7.79 -3.07
N ILE A 62 7.24 -7.91 -4.29
CA ILE A 62 8.63 -8.32 -4.52
C ILE A 62 9.60 -7.29 -3.93
N VAL A 63 9.37 -5.99 -4.20
CA VAL A 63 10.24 -4.94 -3.65
C VAL A 63 10.21 -4.95 -2.12
N ALA A 64 9.04 -5.01 -1.51
CA ALA A 64 8.91 -5.10 -0.05
C ALA A 64 9.58 -6.35 0.52
N ALA A 65 9.50 -7.49 -0.18
CA ALA A 65 10.18 -8.71 0.21
C ALA A 65 11.70 -8.57 0.14
N LEU A 66 12.23 -7.86 -0.87
CA LEU A 66 13.67 -7.61 -1.01
C LEU A 66 14.20 -6.60 0.02
N THR A 67 13.37 -5.67 0.49
CA THR A 67 13.79 -4.61 1.42
C THR A 67 13.43 -4.88 2.88
N THR A 68 12.67 -5.94 3.17
CA THR A 68 12.24 -6.25 4.55
C THR A 68 13.37 -6.82 5.38
N THR A 69 13.41 -6.42 6.65
CA THR A 69 14.29 -6.98 7.67
C THR A 69 13.53 -7.88 8.67
N ALA A 70 12.21 -8.02 8.50
CA ALA A 70 11.40 -8.84 9.39
C ALA A 70 11.59 -10.34 9.09
N ALA A 71 11.73 -11.15 10.14
CA ALA A 71 11.77 -12.60 10.00
C ALA A 71 10.47 -13.11 9.35
N GLY A 72 10.58 -13.97 8.33
CA GLY A 72 9.43 -14.41 7.53
C GLY A 72 8.79 -13.34 6.64
N GLY A 73 9.29 -12.09 6.68
CA GLY A 73 8.74 -10.95 5.95
C GLY A 73 8.82 -11.10 4.44
N GLN A 74 9.80 -11.84 3.92
CA GLN A 74 9.95 -12.06 2.48
C GLN A 74 8.72 -12.77 1.88
N ILE A 75 8.32 -13.88 2.48
CA ILE A 75 7.14 -14.65 2.04
C ILE A 75 5.87 -13.87 2.37
N ALA A 76 5.79 -13.29 3.56
CA ALA A 76 4.62 -12.53 3.97
C ALA A 76 4.33 -11.36 3.03
N ASN A 77 5.33 -10.58 2.62
CA ASN A 77 5.14 -9.45 1.69
C ASN A 77 4.66 -9.88 0.30
N VAL A 78 5.19 -10.97 -0.27
CA VAL A 78 4.78 -11.42 -1.62
C VAL A 78 3.31 -11.84 -1.65
N ILE A 79 2.79 -12.38 -0.54
CA ILE A 79 1.40 -12.86 -0.43
C ILE A 79 0.46 -11.73 0.00
N ASP A 80 0.85 -10.96 1.02
CA ASP A 80 0.06 -9.87 1.60
C ASP A 80 -0.30 -8.81 0.56
N LYS A 81 0.67 -8.32 -0.22
CA LYS A 81 0.46 -7.16 -1.10
C LYS A 81 -0.63 -7.41 -2.14
N PRO A 82 -0.66 -8.56 -2.86
CA PRO A 82 -1.79 -8.92 -3.72
C PRO A 82 -3.13 -8.96 -2.97
N ILE A 83 -3.19 -9.59 -1.80
CA ILE A 83 -4.43 -9.70 -1.01
C ILE A 83 -4.94 -8.30 -0.64
N ALA A 84 -4.08 -7.47 -0.05
CA ALA A 84 -4.41 -6.10 0.33
C ALA A 84 -4.86 -5.26 -0.88
N ALA A 85 -4.14 -5.36 -2.00
CA ALA A 85 -4.43 -4.59 -3.21
C ALA A 85 -5.81 -4.95 -3.79
N PHE A 86 -6.16 -6.23 -3.86
CA PHE A 86 -7.46 -6.66 -4.39
C PHE A 86 -8.60 -6.33 -3.44
N ILE A 87 -8.40 -6.42 -2.12
CA ILE A 87 -9.40 -5.98 -1.15
C ILE A 87 -9.64 -4.47 -1.26
N VAL A 88 -8.57 -3.67 -1.31
CA VAL A 88 -8.68 -2.21 -1.47
C VAL A 88 -9.31 -1.84 -2.81
N LEU A 89 -8.98 -2.53 -3.90
CA LEU A 89 -9.62 -2.35 -5.19
C LEU A 89 -11.13 -2.64 -5.10
N ALA A 90 -11.53 -3.75 -4.48
CA ALA A 90 -12.93 -4.11 -4.31
C ALA A 90 -13.68 -3.05 -3.49
N LEU A 91 -13.13 -2.65 -2.34
CA LEU A 91 -13.70 -1.60 -1.50
C LEU A 91 -13.82 -0.28 -2.26
N PHE A 92 -12.78 0.12 -3.00
CA PHE A 92 -12.78 1.34 -3.80
C PHE A 92 -13.87 1.32 -4.88
N LEU A 93 -14.01 0.22 -5.63
CA LEU A 93 -15.02 0.10 -6.67
C LEU A 93 -16.45 0.18 -6.13
N LEU A 94 -16.69 -0.27 -4.89
CA LEU A 94 -18.01 -0.19 -4.25
C LEU A 94 -18.42 1.23 -3.84
N ILE A 95 -17.47 2.10 -3.53
CA ILE A 95 -17.74 3.41 -2.92
C ILE A 95 -17.32 4.61 -3.79
N LYS A 96 -16.50 4.41 -4.83
CA LYS A 96 -15.97 5.50 -5.66
C LYS A 96 -17.04 6.41 -6.30
N ASP A 97 -18.24 5.88 -6.53
CA ASP A 97 -19.35 6.60 -7.17
C ASP A 97 -20.30 7.26 -6.15
N ARG A 98 -20.08 7.02 -4.85
CA ARG A 98 -20.95 7.50 -3.76
C ARG A 98 -20.35 8.65 -2.96
N ILE A 99 -19.02 8.76 -2.91
CA ILE A 99 -18.30 9.71 -2.05
C ILE A 99 -17.18 10.37 -2.86
N ASN A 100 -16.82 11.61 -2.50
CA ASN A 100 -15.67 12.29 -3.06
C ASN A 100 -14.40 11.44 -2.87
N THR A 101 -13.70 11.17 -3.97
CA THR A 101 -12.51 10.33 -3.97
C THR A 101 -11.36 10.92 -3.15
N ALA A 102 -11.33 12.24 -2.94
CA ALA A 102 -10.36 12.90 -2.07
C ALA A 102 -10.51 12.56 -0.59
N ILE A 103 -11.73 12.20 -0.16
CA ILE A 103 -12.02 11.74 1.21
C ILE A 103 -11.91 10.21 1.29
N THR A 104 -12.38 9.55 0.23
CA THR A 104 -12.39 8.09 0.12
C THR A 104 -10.98 7.50 0.13
N ALA A 105 -10.03 8.11 -0.58
CA ALA A 105 -8.67 7.57 -0.72
C ALA A 105 -7.93 7.49 0.62
N PRO A 106 -7.88 8.54 1.48
CA PRO A 106 -7.31 8.43 2.82
C PRO A 106 -7.97 7.36 3.71
N ILE A 107 -9.31 7.29 3.73
CA ILE A 107 -10.04 6.33 4.56
C ILE A 107 -9.73 4.90 4.12
N LEU A 108 -9.77 4.63 2.81
CA LEU A 108 -9.39 3.32 2.27
C LEU A 108 -7.92 3.00 2.48
N THR A 109 -7.04 4.01 2.51
CA THR A 109 -5.63 3.81 2.85
C THR A 109 -5.45 3.35 4.28
N PHE A 110 -6.19 3.94 5.23
CA PHE A 110 -6.19 3.50 6.62
C PHE A 110 -6.65 2.04 6.71
N ILE A 111 -7.85 1.75 6.19
CA ILE A 111 -8.46 0.42 6.24
C ILE A 111 -7.57 -0.60 5.53
N GLY A 112 -7.08 -0.27 4.34
CA GLY A 112 -6.19 -1.12 3.55
C GLY A 112 -4.88 -1.41 4.26
N THR A 113 -4.31 -0.44 4.98
CA THR A 113 -3.08 -0.65 5.75
C THR A 113 -3.33 -1.56 6.95
N VAL A 114 -4.48 -1.41 7.63
CA VAL A 114 -4.85 -2.30 8.74
C VAL A 114 -5.05 -3.74 8.24
N ILE A 115 -5.74 -3.91 7.12
CA ILE A 115 -5.96 -5.23 6.49
C ILE A 115 -4.63 -5.85 6.09
N SER A 116 -3.79 -5.10 5.37
CA SER A 116 -2.47 -5.55 4.94
C SER A 116 -1.58 -5.92 6.13
N GLY A 117 -1.51 -5.06 7.15
CA GLY A 117 -0.74 -5.34 8.36
C GLY A 117 -1.23 -6.59 9.10
N SER A 118 -2.54 -6.80 9.15
CA SER A 118 -3.13 -8.00 9.78
C SER A 118 -2.79 -9.28 9.00
N VAL A 119 -2.88 -9.24 7.66
CA VAL A 119 -2.51 -10.37 6.80
C VAL A 119 -1.01 -10.66 6.90
N PHE A 120 -0.17 -9.63 6.86
CA PHE A 120 1.28 -9.74 7.00
C PHE A 120 1.66 -10.43 8.32
N ILE A 121 1.15 -9.93 9.46
CA ILE A 121 1.44 -10.50 10.78
C ILE A 121 0.87 -11.93 10.88
N GLY A 122 -0.32 -12.18 10.31
CA GLY A 122 -0.91 -13.52 10.26
C GLY A 122 -0.04 -14.53 9.50
N ILE A 123 0.60 -14.13 8.40
CA ILE A 123 1.52 -15.01 7.68
C ILE A 123 2.84 -15.20 8.46
N VAL A 124 3.37 -14.12 9.03
CA VAL A 124 4.59 -14.18 9.86
C VAL A 124 4.40 -15.09 11.08
N SER A 125 3.23 -15.07 11.73
CA SER A 125 2.95 -15.93 12.88
C SER A 125 2.98 -17.42 12.53
N MET A 126 2.52 -17.78 11.33
CA MET A 126 2.50 -19.16 10.85
C MET A 126 3.88 -19.68 10.44
N ILE A 127 4.73 -18.80 9.87
CA ILE A 127 6.00 -19.22 9.25
C ILE A 127 7.20 -19.03 10.20
N ALA A 128 7.30 -17.87 10.85
CA ALA A 128 8.45 -17.51 11.69
C ALA A 128 8.20 -17.79 13.18
N GLY A 129 6.94 -17.95 13.58
CA GLY A 129 6.55 -18.08 14.98
C GLY A 129 6.63 -16.74 15.72
N LEU A 130 5.51 -16.29 16.29
CA LEU A 130 5.46 -15.11 17.14
C LEU A 130 5.30 -15.54 18.62
N PRO A 131 5.97 -14.86 19.57
CA PRO A 131 5.71 -15.08 21.00
C PRO A 131 4.24 -14.86 21.35
N GLU A 132 3.77 -15.47 22.45
CA GLU A 132 2.41 -15.26 22.93
C GLU A 132 2.09 -13.77 23.08
N GLY A 133 0.95 -13.33 22.53
CA GLY A 133 0.55 -11.92 22.51
C GLY A 133 1.26 -11.04 21.47
N GLY A 134 2.28 -11.53 20.77
CA GLY A 134 3.05 -10.79 19.76
C GLY A 134 2.18 -10.30 18.58
N PHE A 135 1.13 -11.04 18.23
CA PHE A 135 0.18 -10.63 17.19
C PHE A 135 -0.52 -9.31 17.53
N ILE A 136 -1.15 -9.25 18.71
CA ILE A 136 -1.91 -8.07 19.16
C ILE A 136 -0.96 -6.89 19.38
N ALA A 137 0.21 -7.15 19.97
CA ALA A 137 1.22 -6.13 20.20
C ALA A 137 1.64 -5.47 18.88
N LEU A 138 1.97 -6.24 17.84
CA LEU A 138 2.39 -5.70 16.54
C LEU A 138 1.26 -4.95 15.82
N ILE A 139 0.01 -5.37 15.96
CA ILE A 139 -1.12 -4.59 15.41
C ILE A 139 -1.19 -3.20 16.06
N LEU A 140 -1.19 -3.14 17.39
CA LEU A 140 -1.35 -1.87 18.11
C LEU A 140 -0.13 -0.96 17.97
N THR A 141 1.07 -1.53 17.95
CA THR A 141 2.32 -0.76 18.01
C THR A 141 2.95 -0.49 16.66
N ALA A 142 2.62 -1.27 15.62
CA ALA A 142 3.16 -1.07 14.28
C ALA A 142 2.08 -0.79 13.23
N VAL A 143 1.02 -1.60 13.17
CA VAL A 143 0.01 -1.49 12.10
C VAL A 143 -0.82 -0.22 12.25
N VAL A 144 -1.32 0.09 13.45
CA VAL A 144 -2.14 1.29 13.67
C VAL A 144 -1.35 2.58 13.43
N PRO A 145 -0.12 2.75 13.97
CA PRO A 145 0.72 3.90 13.64
C PRO A 145 1.08 3.99 12.15
N ALA A 146 1.42 2.87 11.50
CA ALA A 146 1.69 2.85 10.07
C ALA A 146 0.46 3.26 9.24
N ALA A 147 -0.74 2.79 9.62
CA ALA A 147 -1.99 3.17 8.98
C ALA A 147 -2.25 4.67 9.12
N ALA A 148 -2.00 5.25 10.29
CA ALA A 148 -2.13 6.69 10.50
C ALA A 148 -1.15 7.47 9.60
N ILE A 149 0.12 7.08 9.55
CA ILE A 149 1.14 7.74 8.72
C ILE A 149 0.78 7.63 7.23
N ASN A 150 0.43 6.44 6.74
CA ASN A 150 0.01 6.22 5.35
C ASN A 150 -1.22 7.06 4.99
N THR A 151 -2.14 7.21 5.94
CA THR A 151 -3.34 8.04 5.75
C THR A 151 -2.98 9.52 5.61
N VAL A 152 -2.13 10.04 6.50
CA VAL A 152 -1.66 11.43 6.42
C VAL A 152 -0.97 11.70 5.09
N ILE A 153 -0.11 10.79 4.64
CA ILE A 153 0.53 10.88 3.33
C ILE A 153 -0.51 10.89 2.22
N MET A 154 -1.52 10.03 2.27
CA MET A 154 -2.58 10.00 1.26
C MET A 154 -3.41 11.29 1.24
N VAL A 155 -3.72 11.89 2.39
CA VAL A 155 -4.43 13.18 2.48
C VAL A 155 -3.68 14.28 1.71
N VAL A 156 -2.35 14.29 1.80
CA VAL A 156 -1.51 15.30 1.14
C VAL A 156 -1.26 14.96 -0.34
N VAL A 157 -0.86 13.73 -0.63
CA VAL A 157 -0.38 13.33 -1.97
C VAL A 157 -1.54 13.17 -2.95
N TYR A 158 -2.67 12.61 -2.52
CA TYR A 158 -3.79 12.34 -3.41
C TYR A 158 -4.30 13.58 -4.17
N PRO A 159 -4.61 14.72 -3.53
CA PRO A 159 -5.07 15.91 -4.24
C PRO A 159 -4.01 16.50 -5.17
N ILE A 160 -2.72 16.43 -4.79
CA ILE A 160 -1.59 16.90 -5.63
C ILE A 160 -1.55 16.09 -6.92
N VAL A 161 -1.59 14.76 -6.82
CA VAL A 161 -1.52 13.90 -8.01
C VAL A 161 -2.78 14.03 -8.87
N GLN A 162 -3.95 14.18 -8.27
CA GLN A 162 -5.18 14.51 -9.01
C GLN A 162 -5.06 15.82 -9.80
N ALA A 163 -4.47 16.86 -9.21
CA ALA A 163 -4.25 18.14 -9.90
C ALA A 163 -3.27 17.99 -11.08
N ILE A 164 -2.19 17.23 -10.91
CA ILE A 164 -1.23 16.94 -11.97
C ILE A 164 -1.90 16.14 -13.11
N MET A 165 -2.72 15.15 -12.76
CA MET A 165 -3.43 14.33 -13.75
C MET A 165 -4.46 15.12 -14.55
N LYS A 166 -5.13 16.10 -13.95
CA LYS A 166 -6.07 16.99 -14.66
C LYS A 166 -5.38 17.93 -15.65
N ARG A 167 -4.15 18.37 -15.33
CA ARG A 167 -3.36 19.29 -16.18
C ARG A 167 -2.59 18.57 -17.28
N SER A 168 -2.36 17.27 -17.12
CA SER A 168 -1.72 16.45 -18.13
C SER A 168 -2.78 15.85 -19.06
N ASN A 169 -2.43 15.62 -20.34
CA ASN A 169 -3.27 14.91 -21.31
C ASN A 169 -3.48 13.41 -20.97
N LEU A 170 -3.39 13.04 -19.69
CA LEU A 170 -3.62 11.69 -19.18
C LEU A 170 -5.12 11.38 -19.05
N ALA A 171 -6.00 12.40 -19.06
CA ALA A 171 -7.45 12.21 -19.12
C ALA A 171 -7.91 11.42 -20.36
N THR A 172 -7.19 11.54 -21.48
CA THR A 172 -7.45 10.79 -22.72
C THR A 172 -7.03 9.31 -22.64
N ALA A 173 -6.37 8.88 -21.55
CA ALA A 173 -5.90 7.51 -21.34
C ALA A 173 -6.78 6.66 -20.40
N LEU A 174 -7.77 7.25 -19.73
CA LEU A 174 -8.78 6.52 -18.96
C LEU A 174 -9.63 5.62 -19.86
#